data_AF-A0A5B1BN29-F1
#
_entry.id   AF-A0A5B1BN29-F1
#
_cell.length_a   1.000
_cell.length_b   1.000
_cell.length_c   1.000
_cell.angle_alpha   90.00
_cell.angle_beta   90.00
_cell.angle_gamma   90.00
#
_symmetry.space_group_name_H-M   'P 1'
#
loop_
_entity.id
_entity.type
_entity.pdbx_description
1 polymer ?
#
loop_
_entity_poly.entity_id
_entity_poly.type
_entity_poly.pdbx_seq_one_letter_code
_entity_poly.pdbx_strand_id
1 'polypeptide(L)'
;MRSLDEVKAPGGNRRPSEPTHQMNDEKGTAIMTHRSDTTEQGAFKGDRYDRLAEAAKILADDEGLTAAKAPYNSEGLLAFAAEIAQLKLLDGLSEYDSNTIGFLVLLDFLRGPQRMAWRIYDMLSDSPETPAREHDNEIAVVYSMAGILRMVIGAWLEPDPLRNLKALAADAAEAYALVKERPGNAGDYLLAARDSIADAIEALG
;
A
#
# COMPACT_ATOMS: atom_id res chain seq x y z
N MET A 1 22.62 1.13 59.02
CA MET A 1 21.82 0.66 60.18
C MET A 1 21.19 1.89 60.84
N ARG A 2 19.87 1.84 61.11
CA ARG A 2 18.93 2.87 61.65
C ARG A 2 18.32 3.83 60.58
N SER A 3 17.07 3.66 60.13
CA SER A 3 15.71 3.64 60.77
C SER A 3 15.20 5.07 60.99
N LEU A 4 14.31 5.58 60.13
CA LEU A 4 12.83 5.54 60.11
C LEU A 4 12.14 6.46 61.14
N ASP A 5 11.04 7.05 60.65
CA ASP A 5 9.92 7.72 61.34
C ASP A 5 10.13 9.21 61.69
N GLU A 6 9.18 10.15 61.52
CA GLU A 6 7.72 10.04 61.60
C GLU A 6 7.11 11.38 61.10
N VAL A 7 6.09 11.37 60.22
CA VAL A 7 5.23 12.54 59.97
C VAL A 7 3.81 12.22 60.42
N LYS A 8 3.36 12.97 61.42
CA LYS A 8 2.08 12.86 62.14
C LYS A 8 1.06 13.82 61.52
N ALA A 9 -0.08 13.31 61.04
CA ALA A 9 -1.29 14.10 60.75
C ALA A 9 -2.04 14.45 62.06
N PRO A 10 -2.98 15.43 62.09
CA PRO A 10 -4.40 15.02 61.89
C PRO A 10 -5.41 16.11 61.40
N GLY A 11 -6.51 15.63 60.81
CA GLY A 11 -7.89 16.19 60.92
C GLY A 11 -8.21 17.45 60.09
N GLY A 12 -9.35 17.62 59.43
CA GLY A 12 -10.67 16.97 59.52
C GLY A 12 -11.77 18.05 59.53
N ASN A 13 -12.82 17.84 58.71
CA ASN A 13 -14.13 18.54 58.64
C ASN A 13 -14.23 19.96 58.04
N ARG A 14 -14.84 20.07 56.84
CA ARG A 14 -15.94 21.03 56.56
C ARG A 14 -16.99 20.42 55.62
N ARG A 15 -18.25 20.68 55.97
CA ARG A 15 -19.53 20.26 55.35
C ARG A 15 -19.78 20.90 53.97
N PRO A 16 -20.74 20.40 53.17
CA PRO A 16 -21.07 20.95 51.86
C PRO A 16 -21.97 22.20 51.97
N SER A 17 -21.68 23.21 51.16
CA SER A 17 -22.57 24.35 50.91
C SER A 17 -22.46 24.79 49.45
N GLU A 18 -23.46 24.45 48.64
CA GLU A 18 -23.83 25.24 47.45
C GLU A 18 -24.64 26.49 47.90
N PRO A 19 -24.98 27.49 47.04
CA PRO A 19 -24.68 27.68 45.61
C PRO A 19 -24.14 29.09 45.28
N THR A 20 -23.82 29.37 44.01
CA THR A 20 -24.20 30.58 43.21
C THR A 20 -23.11 31.02 42.22
N HIS A 21 -23.53 31.19 40.96
CA HIS A 21 -22.86 31.80 39.82
C HIS A 21 -21.93 33.00 40.12
N GLN A 22 -20.74 32.98 39.52
CA GLN A 22 -20.14 34.16 38.88
C GLN A 22 -19.53 33.75 37.53
N MET A 23 -19.91 34.51 36.50
CA MET A 23 -19.41 34.45 35.12
C MET A 23 -17.91 34.72 35.06
N ASN A 24 -17.21 34.06 34.15
CA ASN A 24 -16.22 34.75 33.33
C ASN A 24 -16.24 34.14 31.93
N ASP A 25 -16.60 34.99 30.97
CA ASP A 25 -16.48 34.77 29.55
C ASP A 25 -15.01 34.54 29.19
N GLU A 26 -14.64 33.29 28.93
CA GLU A 26 -13.52 33.00 28.06
C GLU A 26 -14.05 32.29 26.82
N LYS A 27 -13.97 33.04 25.71
CA LYS A 27 -14.18 32.55 24.34
C LYS A 27 -13.19 31.43 24.05
N GLY A 28 -13.50 30.22 24.50
CA GLY A 28 -12.94 29.00 23.97
C GLY A 28 -13.44 28.87 22.55
N THR A 29 -12.58 29.19 21.58
CA THR A 29 -12.77 28.83 20.18
C THR A 29 -12.93 27.32 20.15
N ALA A 30 -14.16 26.84 20.13
CA ALA A 30 -14.46 25.45 19.88
C ALA A 30 -13.85 25.14 18.51
N ILE A 31 -12.75 24.38 18.50
CA ILE A 31 -12.30 23.69 17.31
C ILE A 31 -13.45 22.75 16.98
N MET A 32 -14.32 23.19 16.06
CA MET A 32 -15.26 22.33 15.36
C MET A 32 -14.41 21.32 14.62
N THR A 33 -14.08 20.21 15.28
CA THR A 33 -13.72 18.99 14.59
C THR A 33 -14.95 18.64 13.78
N HIS A 34 -14.98 19.06 12.52
CA HIS A 34 -15.80 18.42 11.52
C HIS A 34 -15.38 16.96 11.54
N ARG A 35 -16.11 16.14 12.30
CA ARG A 35 -16.34 14.77 11.87
C ARG A 35 -17.09 14.95 10.55
N SER A 36 -16.36 14.88 9.45
CA SER A 36 -16.98 14.54 8.18
C SER A 36 -17.74 13.25 8.47
N ASP A 37 -19.06 13.31 8.42
CA ASP A 37 -19.92 12.15 8.36
C ASP A 37 -19.57 11.42 7.05
N THR A 38 -18.53 10.60 7.09
CA THR A 38 -18.14 9.68 6.00
C THR A 38 -19.20 8.60 5.76
N THR A 39 -20.34 8.67 6.46
CA THR A 39 -21.47 7.77 6.34
C THR A 39 -22.36 8.09 5.14
N GLU A 40 -22.33 9.29 4.57
CA GLU A 40 -23.20 9.64 3.43
C GLU A 40 -22.70 9.11 2.08
N GLN A 41 -21.42 8.80 1.91
CA GLN A 41 -20.87 8.29 0.65
C GLN A 41 -20.88 6.75 0.54
N GLY A 42 -21.21 6.03 1.62
CA GLY A 42 -21.12 4.58 1.67
C GLY A 42 -19.68 4.07 1.56
N ALA A 43 -19.40 2.89 2.12
CA ALA A 43 -18.12 2.22 1.86
C ALA A 43 -18.06 1.82 0.37
N PHE A 44 -16.88 1.95 -0.26
CA PHE A 44 -16.64 1.40 -1.59
C PHE A 44 -17.07 -0.07 -1.63
N LYS A 45 -17.83 -0.43 -2.65
CA LYS A 45 -18.43 -1.77 -2.78
C LYS A 45 -17.67 -2.57 -3.84
N GLY A 46 -17.94 -3.86 -3.89
CA GLY A 46 -17.27 -4.77 -4.83
C GLY A 46 -15.96 -5.33 -4.28
N ASP A 47 -15.19 -5.94 -5.17
CA ASP A 47 -13.91 -6.55 -4.83
C ASP A 47 -12.78 -5.52 -4.67
N ARG A 48 -11.58 -5.98 -4.35
CA ARG A 48 -10.40 -5.11 -4.14
C ARG A 48 -10.08 -4.22 -5.35
N TYR A 49 -10.35 -4.68 -6.56
CA TYR A 49 -10.07 -3.96 -7.81
C TYR A 49 -11.19 -2.99 -8.15
N ASP A 50 -12.44 -3.34 -7.86
CA ASP A 50 -13.57 -2.41 -7.94
C ASP A 50 -13.33 -1.20 -7.03
N ARG A 51 -12.93 -1.44 -5.78
CA ARG A 51 -12.65 -0.37 -4.80
C ARG A 51 -11.42 0.46 -5.18
N LEU A 52 -10.39 -0.15 -5.77
CA LEU A 52 -9.24 0.57 -6.32
C LEU A 52 -9.68 1.50 -7.47
N ALA A 53 -10.51 0.99 -8.39
CA ALA A 53 -11.01 1.76 -9.52
C ALA A 53 -11.93 2.91 -9.08
N GLU A 54 -12.79 2.69 -8.08
CA GLU A 54 -13.61 3.74 -7.48
C GLU A 54 -12.74 4.83 -6.83
N ALA A 55 -11.74 4.44 -6.04
CA ALA A 55 -10.81 5.39 -5.43
C ALA A 55 -10.02 6.19 -6.48
N ALA A 56 -9.56 5.54 -7.56
CA ALA A 56 -8.85 6.20 -8.64
C ALA A 56 -9.73 7.21 -9.38
N LYS A 57 -11.01 6.89 -9.62
CA LYS A 57 -11.98 7.81 -10.23
C LYS A 57 -12.20 9.06 -9.37
N ILE A 58 -12.41 8.88 -8.07
CA ILE A 58 -12.61 10.01 -7.15
C ILE A 58 -11.41 10.95 -7.16
N LEU A 59 -10.19 10.40 -7.16
CA LEU A 59 -8.99 11.22 -7.28
C LEU A 59 -8.89 11.89 -8.65
N ALA A 60 -9.15 11.15 -9.74
CA ALA A 60 -9.07 11.65 -11.11
C ALA A 60 -10.06 12.78 -11.42
N ASP A 61 -11.19 12.84 -10.71
CA ASP A 61 -12.18 13.92 -10.80
C ASP A 61 -11.69 15.25 -10.18
N ASP A 62 -10.54 15.26 -9.49
CA ASP A 62 -9.91 16.48 -9.00
C ASP A 62 -9.45 17.38 -10.17
N GLU A 63 -9.91 18.64 -10.18
CA GLU A 63 -9.58 19.60 -11.23
C GLU A 63 -8.07 19.84 -11.36
N GLY A 64 -7.34 19.77 -10.25
CA GLY A 64 -5.89 19.91 -10.20
C GLY A 64 -5.16 18.76 -10.92
N LEU A 65 -5.71 17.54 -10.87
CA LEU A 65 -5.16 16.40 -11.62
C LEU A 65 -5.52 16.42 -13.09
N THR A 66 -6.69 16.97 -13.44
CA THR A 66 -7.10 17.10 -14.85
C THR A 66 -6.16 18.06 -15.59
N ALA A 67 -5.72 19.12 -14.92
CA ALA A 67 -4.77 20.09 -15.46
C ALA A 67 -3.29 19.66 -15.35
N ALA A 68 -3.00 18.56 -14.64
CA ALA A 68 -1.63 18.09 -14.44
C ALA A 68 -1.02 17.51 -15.71
N LYS A 69 0.32 17.43 -15.74
CA LYS A 69 1.06 16.88 -16.87
C LYS A 69 1.07 15.35 -16.83
N ALA A 70 0.84 14.73 -17.98
CA ALA A 70 1.02 13.30 -18.16
C ALA A 70 2.47 12.85 -17.79
N PRO A 71 2.65 11.63 -17.24
CA PRO A 71 1.60 10.64 -16.96
C PRO A 71 0.98 10.74 -15.56
N TYR A 72 1.29 11.77 -14.77
CA TYR A 72 0.79 11.90 -13.39
C TYR A 72 -0.51 12.73 -13.31
N ASN A 73 -1.32 12.68 -14.36
CA ASN A 73 -2.60 13.37 -14.50
C ASN A 73 -3.76 12.37 -14.32
N SER A 74 -5.01 12.86 -14.41
CA SER A 74 -6.22 12.03 -14.25
C SER A 74 -6.23 10.80 -15.16
N GLU A 75 -5.89 10.96 -16.45
CA GLU A 75 -5.83 9.84 -17.40
C GLU A 75 -4.79 8.79 -17.01
N GLY A 76 -3.59 9.23 -16.66
CA GLY A 76 -2.52 8.31 -16.25
C GLY A 76 -2.82 7.62 -14.91
N LEU A 77 -3.51 8.28 -13.98
CA LEU A 77 -3.95 7.66 -12.72
C LEU A 77 -4.97 6.53 -12.98
N LEU A 78 -5.94 6.76 -13.87
CA LEU A 78 -6.93 5.76 -14.25
C LEU A 78 -6.29 4.58 -14.98
N ALA A 79 -5.36 4.85 -15.90
CA ALA A 79 -4.60 3.81 -16.59
C ALA A 79 -3.73 3.00 -15.61
N PHE A 80 -3.08 3.67 -14.66
CA PHE A 80 -2.31 3.03 -13.60
C PHE A 80 -3.16 2.09 -12.74
N ALA A 81 -4.34 2.54 -12.31
CA ALA A 81 -5.26 1.70 -11.54
C ALA A 81 -5.75 0.48 -12.34
N ALA A 82 -6.04 0.66 -13.63
CA ALA A 82 -6.44 -0.43 -14.51
C ALA A 82 -5.32 -1.47 -14.68
N GLU A 83 -4.07 -1.04 -14.82
CA GLU A 83 -2.93 -1.95 -14.98
C GLU A 83 -2.67 -2.77 -13.70
N ILE A 84 -2.82 -2.16 -12.50
CA ILE A 84 -2.76 -2.90 -11.22
C ILE A 84 -3.78 -4.04 -11.20
N ALA A 85 -5.00 -3.78 -11.66
CA ALA A 85 -6.06 -4.78 -11.72
C ALA A 85 -5.77 -5.87 -12.76
N GLN A 86 -5.31 -5.48 -13.95
CA GLN A 86 -4.93 -6.40 -15.01
C GLN A 86 -3.82 -7.38 -14.58
N LEU A 87 -2.81 -6.87 -13.87
CA LEU A 87 -1.69 -7.64 -13.36
C LEU A 87 -1.98 -8.34 -12.03
N LYS A 88 -3.17 -8.14 -11.45
CA LYS A 88 -3.62 -8.70 -10.19
C LYS A 88 -2.65 -8.48 -9.03
N LEU A 89 -2.07 -7.29 -8.95
CA LEU A 89 -0.98 -7.00 -8.00
C LEU A 89 -1.43 -6.90 -6.54
N LEU A 90 -2.74 -6.96 -6.28
CA LEU A 90 -3.32 -6.98 -4.93
C LEU A 90 -3.80 -8.38 -4.50
N ASP A 91 -3.57 -9.42 -5.32
CA ASP A 91 -3.90 -10.79 -4.96
C ASP A 91 -3.03 -11.29 -3.80
N GLY A 92 -3.63 -12.11 -2.93
CA GLY A 92 -2.94 -12.63 -1.73
C GLY A 92 -2.94 -11.69 -0.53
N LEU A 93 -3.35 -10.42 -0.69
CA LEU A 93 -3.57 -9.50 0.43
C LEU A 93 -4.94 -9.73 1.09
N SER A 94 -5.01 -9.43 2.38
CA SER A 94 -6.28 -9.31 3.12
C SER A 94 -7.11 -8.13 2.60
N GLU A 95 -8.38 -8.08 2.99
CA GLU A 95 -9.26 -6.95 2.63
C GLU A 95 -8.75 -5.63 3.24
N TYR A 96 -8.19 -5.67 4.45
CA TYR A 96 -7.60 -4.49 5.09
C TYR A 96 -6.35 -4.01 4.35
N ASP A 97 -5.42 -4.93 4.04
CA ASP A 97 -4.18 -4.61 3.36
C ASP A 97 -4.41 -4.16 1.92
N SER A 98 -5.28 -4.85 1.17
CA SER A 98 -5.60 -4.45 -0.20
C SER A 98 -6.24 -3.06 -0.28
N ASN A 99 -7.13 -2.71 0.66
CA ASN A 99 -7.71 -1.36 0.72
C ASN A 99 -6.66 -0.30 1.06
N THR A 100 -5.83 -0.58 2.06
CA THR A 100 -4.78 0.34 2.51
C THR A 100 -3.75 0.57 1.41
N ILE A 101 -3.21 -0.51 0.84
CA ILE A 101 -2.21 -0.43 -0.22
C ILE A 101 -2.81 0.15 -1.49
N GLY A 102 -4.01 -0.28 -1.89
CA GLY A 102 -4.69 0.25 -3.06
C GLY A 102 -4.83 1.76 -3.01
N PHE A 103 -5.18 2.34 -1.87
CA PHE A 103 -5.24 3.79 -1.74
C PHE A 103 -3.85 4.45 -1.73
N LEU A 104 -2.89 3.88 -0.98
CA LEU A 104 -1.55 4.46 -0.87
C LEU A 104 -0.79 4.51 -2.20
N VAL A 105 -0.92 3.48 -3.03
CA VAL A 105 -0.22 3.43 -4.32
C VAL A 105 -0.76 4.44 -5.33
N LEU A 106 -2.07 4.75 -5.28
CA LEU A 106 -2.66 5.82 -6.07
C LEU A 106 -2.06 7.18 -5.68
N LEU A 107 -1.96 7.45 -4.38
CA LEU A 107 -1.36 8.70 -3.88
C LEU A 107 0.13 8.81 -4.19
N ASP A 108 0.87 7.71 -4.10
CA ASP A 108 2.30 7.72 -4.40
C ASP A 108 2.57 7.85 -5.89
N PHE A 109 1.73 7.26 -6.75
CA PHE A 109 1.84 7.40 -8.20
C PHE A 109 1.84 8.86 -8.63
N LEU A 110 0.94 9.68 -8.05
CA LEU A 110 0.86 11.13 -8.32
C LEU A 110 2.13 11.88 -7.94
N ARG A 111 2.99 11.29 -7.09
CA ARG A 111 4.27 11.85 -6.64
C ARG A 111 5.47 11.20 -7.34
N GLY A 112 5.23 10.23 -8.23
CA GLY A 112 6.22 9.55 -9.03
C GLY A 112 6.92 8.36 -8.33
N PRO A 113 7.74 7.61 -9.07
CA PRO A 113 8.32 6.34 -8.64
C PRO A 113 9.27 6.48 -7.44
N GLN A 114 9.91 7.65 -7.27
CA GLN A 114 10.74 7.93 -6.10
C GLN A 114 9.94 7.87 -4.80
N ARG A 115 8.69 8.36 -4.81
CA ARG A 115 7.82 8.31 -3.63
C ARG A 115 7.41 6.88 -3.30
N MET A 116 7.09 6.09 -4.32
CA MET A 116 6.74 4.67 -4.15
C MET A 116 7.93 3.88 -3.59
N ALA A 117 9.13 4.09 -4.12
CA ALA A 117 10.36 3.47 -3.62
C ALA A 117 10.66 3.88 -2.16
N TRP A 118 10.51 5.17 -1.85
CA TRP A 118 10.64 5.66 -0.47
C TRP A 118 9.66 4.95 0.47
N ARG A 119 8.41 4.69 0.07
CA ARG A 119 7.46 4.01 0.96
C ARG A 119 7.88 2.58 1.27
N ILE A 120 8.34 1.84 0.26
CA ILE A 120 8.85 0.49 0.47
C ILE A 120 10.05 0.53 1.42
N TYR A 121 10.97 1.47 1.21
CA TYR A 121 12.11 1.67 2.12
C TYR A 121 11.66 2.02 3.55
N ASP A 122 10.71 2.94 3.70
CA ASP A 122 10.17 3.36 5.00
C ASP A 122 9.57 2.17 5.75
N MET A 123 8.81 1.32 5.07
CA MET A 123 8.21 0.12 5.65
C MET A 123 9.23 -0.94 6.08
N LEU A 124 10.39 -1.01 5.41
CA LEU A 124 11.48 -1.94 5.72
C LEU A 124 12.49 -1.36 6.72
N SER A 125 12.34 -0.10 7.12
CA SER A 125 13.23 0.58 8.05
C SER A 125 12.97 0.14 9.49
N ASP A 126 14.03 -0.04 10.28
CA ASP A 126 13.94 -0.24 11.74
C ASP A 126 13.34 0.99 12.46
N SER A 127 13.26 2.13 11.78
CA SER A 127 12.70 3.38 12.28
C SER A 127 11.89 4.07 11.18
N PRO A 128 10.64 3.63 10.94
CA PRO A 128 9.79 4.22 9.92
C PRO A 128 9.37 5.64 10.31
N GLU A 129 9.34 6.55 9.33
CA GLU A 129 8.76 7.89 9.45
C GLU A 129 7.24 7.84 9.47
N THR A 130 6.63 6.85 8.80
CA THR A 130 5.18 6.67 8.86
C THR A 130 4.75 5.84 10.08
N PRO A 131 3.56 6.12 10.64
CA PRO A 131 3.03 5.29 11.73
C PRO A 131 2.98 3.82 11.32
N ALA A 132 3.40 2.95 12.24
CA ALA A 132 3.31 1.51 12.06
C ALA A 132 1.86 1.12 11.74
N ARG A 133 1.70 0.26 10.73
CA ARG A 133 0.41 -0.32 10.35
C ARG A 133 0.48 -1.81 10.66
N GLU A 134 -0.58 -2.32 11.26
CA GLU A 134 -0.71 -3.74 11.57
C GLU A 134 -1.15 -4.48 10.31
N HIS A 135 -0.18 -4.80 9.45
CA HIS A 135 -0.39 -5.67 8.29
C HIS A 135 -0.45 -7.12 8.74
N ASP A 136 -1.38 -7.91 8.22
CA ASP A 136 -1.47 -9.33 8.55
C ASP A 136 -0.33 -10.13 7.89
N ASN A 137 0.16 -9.66 6.74
CA ASN A 137 1.33 -10.21 6.08
C ASN A 137 2.20 -9.13 5.43
N GLU A 138 3.17 -8.62 6.18
CA GLU A 138 4.11 -7.58 5.73
C GLU A 138 4.88 -7.98 4.46
N ILE A 139 5.25 -9.26 4.31
CA ILE A 139 5.99 -9.74 3.12
C ILE A 139 5.09 -9.66 1.89
N ALA A 140 3.84 -10.09 1.98
CA ALA A 140 2.89 -10.01 0.86
C ALA A 140 2.65 -8.56 0.44
N VAL A 141 2.50 -7.66 1.43
CA VAL A 141 2.35 -6.22 1.18
C VAL A 141 3.56 -5.65 0.45
N VAL A 142 4.78 -5.92 0.94
CA VAL A 142 6.02 -5.45 0.29
C VAL A 142 6.15 -6.02 -1.12
N TYR A 143 5.81 -7.29 -1.33
CA TYR A 143 5.84 -7.92 -2.64
C TYR A 143 4.87 -7.24 -3.63
N SER A 144 3.62 -6.99 -3.21
CA SER A 144 2.64 -6.24 -4.01
C SER A 144 3.15 -4.84 -4.35
N MET A 145 3.66 -4.09 -3.38
CA MET A 145 4.18 -2.75 -3.60
C MET A 145 5.40 -2.72 -4.54
N ALA A 146 6.33 -3.67 -4.39
CA ALA A 146 7.48 -3.81 -5.27
C ALA A 146 7.06 -4.18 -6.69
N GLY A 147 6.04 -5.04 -6.84
CA GLY A 147 5.43 -5.36 -8.14
C GLY A 147 4.85 -4.13 -8.82
N ILE A 148 4.10 -3.30 -8.08
CA ILE A 148 3.53 -2.05 -8.58
C ILE A 148 4.63 -1.05 -8.96
N LEU A 149 5.68 -0.89 -8.14
CA LEU A 149 6.82 -0.04 -8.48
C LEU A 149 7.55 -0.54 -9.73
N ARG A 150 7.76 -1.86 -9.85
CA ARG A 150 8.37 -2.47 -11.04
C ARG A 150 7.56 -2.17 -12.29
N MET A 151 6.24 -2.28 -12.22
CA MET A 151 5.34 -1.92 -13.32
C MET A 151 5.52 -0.45 -13.74
N VAL A 152 5.52 0.49 -12.77
CA VAL A 152 5.70 1.92 -13.05
C VAL A 152 7.07 2.22 -13.67
N ILE A 153 8.15 1.66 -13.12
CA ILE A 153 9.50 1.83 -13.68
C ILE A 153 9.59 1.21 -15.07
N GLY A 154 9.00 0.03 -15.25
CA GLY A 154 8.98 -0.71 -16.51
C GLY A 154 8.31 0.07 -17.64
N ALA A 155 7.31 0.90 -17.35
CA ALA A 155 6.66 1.76 -18.35
C ALA A 155 7.60 2.79 -19.00
N TRP A 156 8.74 3.09 -18.38
CA TRP A 156 9.76 4.02 -18.89
C TRP A 156 10.98 3.33 -19.50
N LEU A 157 11.07 2.02 -19.36
CA LEU A 157 12.14 1.24 -19.96
C LEU A 157 11.66 0.78 -21.34
N GLU A 158 12.51 0.94 -22.35
CA GLU A 158 12.26 0.25 -23.61
C GLU A 158 12.13 -1.25 -23.32
N PRO A 159 11.18 -1.95 -23.96
CA PRO A 159 11.11 -3.40 -23.86
C PRO A 159 12.49 -3.96 -24.20
N ASP A 160 13.09 -4.68 -23.25
CA ASP A 160 14.32 -5.42 -23.44
C ASP A 160 13.92 -6.90 -23.56
N PRO A 161 13.68 -7.40 -24.78
CA PRO A 161 13.20 -8.76 -24.98
C PRO A 161 14.22 -9.77 -24.45
N LEU A 162 15.51 -9.44 -24.54
CA LEU A 162 16.58 -10.32 -24.08
C LEU A 162 16.58 -10.44 -22.55
N ARG A 163 16.45 -9.32 -21.82
CA ARG A 163 16.33 -9.35 -20.36
C ARG A 163 15.05 -10.07 -19.92
N ASN A 164 13.93 -9.84 -20.59
CA ASN A 164 12.67 -10.50 -20.28
C ASN A 164 12.72 -12.01 -20.52
N LEU A 165 13.32 -12.44 -21.64
CA LEU A 165 13.51 -13.86 -21.94
C LEU A 165 14.49 -14.52 -20.95
N LYS A 166 15.57 -13.83 -20.55
CA LYS A 166 16.49 -14.34 -19.51
C LYS A 166 15.81 -14.52 -18.16
N ALA A 167 14.95 -13.58 -17.76
CA ALA A 167 14.17 -13.72 -16.53
C ALA A 167 13.17 -14.89 -16.63
N LEU A 168 12.44 -14.98 -17.75
CA LEU A 168 11.52 -16.09 -17.99
C LEU A 168 12.22 -17.44 -18.03
N ALA A 169 13.44 -17.51 -18.58
CA ALA A 169 14.26 -18.72 -18.58
C ALA A 169 14.63 -19.16 -17.16
N ALA A 170 14.94 -18.22 -16.27
CA ALA A 170 15.22 -18.50 -14.87
C ALA A 170 13.97 -19.04 -14.14
N ASP A 171 12.83 -18.37 -14.29
CA ASP A 171 11.55 -18.79 -13.70
C ASP A 171 11.13 -20.18 -14.20
N ALA A 172 11.25 -20.43 -15.51
CA ALA A 172 10.95 -21.73 -16.11
C ALA A 172 11.89 -22.84 -15.64
N ALA A 173 13.17 -22.53 -15.43
CA ALA A 173 14.14 -23.49 -14.89
C ALA A 173 13.84 -23.86 -13.44
N GLU A 174 13.46 -22.88 -12.61
CA GLU A 174 13.03 -23.11 -11.23
C GLU A 174 11.74 -23.94 -11.18
N ALA A 175 10.73 -23.56 -11.97
CA ALA A 175 9.48 -24.30 -12.07
C ALA A 175 9.70 -25.75 -12.54
N TYR A 176 10.54 -25.96 -13.55
CA TYR A 176 10.90 -27.29 -14.03
C TYR A 176 11.57 -28.13 -12.93
N ALA A 177 12.50 -27.54 -12.17
CA ALA A 177 13.18 -28.23 -11.09
C ALA A 177 12.21 -28.80 -10.03
N LEU A 178 11.08 -28.11 -9.79
CA LEU A 178 10.05 -28.50 -8.84
C LEU A 178 9.09 -29.60 -9.35
N VAL A 179 8.94 -29.73 -10.67
CA VAL A 179 7.90 -30.61 -11.25
C VAL A 179 8.45 -31.75 -12.11
N LYS A 180 9.75 -31.76 -12.46
CA LYS A 180 10.37 -32.79 -13.29
C LYS A 180 10.21 -34.23 -12.76
N GLU A 181 10.00 -34.39 -11.45
CA GLU A 181 9.83 -35.71 -10.80
C GLU A 181 8.35 -36.03 -10.50
N ARG A 182 7.43 -35.12 -10.82
CA ARG A 182 6.00 -35.32 -10.57
C ARG A 182 5.38 -36.16 -11.69
N PRO A 183 4.45 -37.08 -11.38
CA PRO A 183 3.73 -37.83 -12.40
C PRO A 183 2.87 -36.89 -13.26
N GLY A 184 2.96 -37.04 -14.58
CA GLY A 184 2.24 -36.23 -15.56
C GLY A 184 3.15 -35.66 -16.65
N ASN A 185 2.59 -34.81 -17.51
CA ASN A 185 3.26 -34.19 -18.66
C ASN A 185 3.69 -32.73 -18.42
N ALA A 186 3.44 -32.18 -17.23
CA ALA A 186 3.80 -30.80 -16.89
C ALA A 186 5.32 -30.55 -16.98
N GLY A 187 6.13 -31.54 -16.60
CA GLY A 187 7.59 -31.47 -16.74
C GLY A 187 8.03 -31.37 -18.20
N ASP A 188 7.43 -32.15 -19.09
CA ASP A 188 7.76 -32.14 -20.53
C ASP A 188 7.38 -30.82 -21.19
N TYR A 189 6.22 -30.24 -20.83
CA TYR A 189 5.81 -28.93 -21.33
C TYR A 189 6.73 -27.80 -20.87
N LEU A 190 7.14 -27.82 -19.60
CA LEU A 190 8.08 -26.83 -19.08
C LEU A 190 9.48 -26.99 -19.67
N LEU A 191 9.91 -28.22 -19.95
CA LEU A 191 11.15 -28.48 -20.67
C LEU A 191 11.11 -27.88 -22.08
N ALA A 192 10.04 -28.16 -22.85
CA ALA A 192 9.86 -27.62 -24.19
C ALA A 192 9.79 -26.08 -24.20
N ALA A 193 9.10 -25.48 -23.21
CA ALA A 193 9.05 -24.03 -23.04
C ALA A 193 10.44 -23.45 -22.74
N ARG A 194 11.20 -24.08 -21.84
CA ARG A 194 12.57 -23.67 -21.50
C ARG A 194 13.50 -23.70 -22.72
N ASP A 195 13.42 -24.76 -23.50
CA ASP A 195 14.26 -24.91 -24.70
C ASP A 195 13.87 -23.88 -25.78
N SER A 196 12.57 -23.63 -25.98
CA SER A 196 12.10 -22.56 -26.88
C SER A 196 12.55 -21.16 -26.45
N ILE A 197 12.61 -20.90 -25.14
CA ILE A 197 13.12 -19.63 -24.60
C ILE A 197 14.63 -19.52 -24.85
N ALA A 198 15.38 -20.61 -24.67
CA ALA A 198 16.82 -20.63 -24.93
C ALA A 198 17.13 -20.30 -26.40
N ASP A 199 16.40 -20.90 -27.34
CA ASP A 199 16.51 -20.61 -28.78
C ASP A 199 16.20 -19.13 -29.08
N ALA A 200 15.18 -18.57 -28.44
CA ALA A 200 14.83 -17.16 -28.61
C ALA A 200 15.90 -16.20 -28.04
N ILE A 201 16.56 -16.58 -26.94
CA ILE A 201 17.69 -15.82 -26.37
C ILE A 201 18.88 -15.85 -27.33
N GLU A 202 19.20 -17.00 -27.92
CA GLU A 202 20.28 -17.13 -28.90
C GLU A 202 20.00 -16.31 -30.17
N ALA A 203 18.75 -16.29 -30.64
CA ALA A 203 18.36 -15.51 -31.82
C ALA A 203 18.46 -13.98 -31.64
N LEU A 204 18.44 -13.49 -30.40
CA LEU A 204 18.47 -12.07 -30.05
C LEU A 204 19.83 -11.57 -29.54
N GLY A 205 20.78 -12.46 -29.28
CA GLY A 205 22.13 -12.17 -28.74
C GLY A 205 23.21 -12.17 -29.82
#